data_AF-A0A8T7J3H8-F1
#
_entry.id   AF-A0A8T7J3H8-F1
#
_cell.length_a   1.000
_cell.length_b   1.000
_cell.length_c   1.000
_cell.angle_alpha   90.00
_cell.angle_beta   90.00
_cell.angle_gamma   90.00
#
_symmetry.space_group_name_H-M   'P 1'
#
loop_
_entity.id
_entity.type
_entity.pdbx_description
1 polymer ?
#
loop_
_entity_poly.entity_id
_entity_poly.type
_entity_poly.pdbx_seq_one_letter_code
_entity_poly.pdbx_strand_id
1 'polypeptide(L)' 'MSVLNKFLKNEDGATAIEYALIAAGIAIVIIAAVGTLGGNIAGTFAEVACAVSGGTFDAAAGTCS' A
#
# COMPACT_ATOMS: atom_id res chain seq x y z
N MET A 1 -1.70 3.18 47.97
CA MET A 1 -0.93 3.44 46.73
C MET A 1 -1.81 4.21 45.77
N SER A 2 -1.43 5.45 45.44
CA SER A 2 -2.19 6.36 44.59
C SER A 2 -2.34 5.84 43.16
N VAL A 3 -3.55 5.95 42.59
CA VAL A 3 -3.89 5.57 41.21
C VAL A 3 -3.02 6.31 40.17
N LEU A 4 -2.59 7.52 40.49
CA LEU A 4 -1.65 8.31 39.67
C LEU A 4 -0.29 7.62 39.48
N ASN A 5 0.23 6.95 40.53
CA ASN A 5 1.49 6.21 40.45
C ASN A 5 1.36 4.92 39.63
N LYS A 6 0.15 4.37 39.46
CA LYS A 6 -0.09 3.24 38.55
C LYS A 6 -0.16 3.73 37.10
N PHE A 7 -0.82 4.85 36.84
CA PHE A 7 -0.88 5.46 35.52
C PHE A 7 0.49 5.91 34.98
N LEU A 8 1.33 6.51 35.82
CA LEU A 8 2.69 6.92 35.46
C LEU A 8 3.65 5.74 35.25
N LYS A 9 3.28 4.54 35.70
CA LYS A 9 4.08 3.31 35.63
C LYS A 9 3.52 2.30 34.62
N ASN A 10 2.51 2.69 33.85
CA ASN A 10 1.96 1.87 32.78
C ASN A 10 2.84 2.02 31.54
N GLU A 11 3.72 1.04 31.31
CA GLU A 11 4.53 0.92 30.09
C GLU A 11 3.73 0.40 28.88
N ASP A 12 2.44 0.09 29.05
CA ASP A 12 1.52 -0.33 27.99
C ASP A 12 1.42 0.69 26.83
N GLY A 13 1.62 1.99 27.11
CA GLY A 13 1.70 3.03 26.07
C GLY A 13 3.08 3.12 25.40
N ALA A 14 4.15 2.79 26.12
CA ALA A 14 5.51 2.79 25.58
C ALA A 14 5.78 1.56 24.69
N THR A 15 5.09 0.44 24.92
CA THR A 15 5.13 -0.72 24.00
C THR A 15 4.25 -0.50 22.75
N ALA A 16 3.17 0.27 22.85
CA ALA A 16 2.31 0.60 21.71
C ALA A 16 3.04 1.42 20.62
N ILE A 17 3.96 2.33 21.00
CA ILE A 17 4.69 3.16 20.02
C ILE A 17 5.72 2.35 19.21
N GLU A 18 6.31 1.30 19.78
CA GLU A 18 7.26 0.43 19.08
C GLU A 18 6.57 -0.40 18.00
N TYR A 19 5.45 -1.04 18.35
CA TYR A 19 4.64 -1.76 17.37
C TYR A 19 4.01 -0.83 16.34
N ALA A 20 3.64 0.41 16.72
CA ALA A 20 3.14 1.41 15.79
C ALA A 20 4.19 1.82 14.74
N LEU A 21 5.46 1.93 15.13
CA LEU A 21 6.55 2.24 14.19
C LEU A 21 6.81 1.10 13.21
N ILE A 22 6.78 -0.16 13.68
CA ILE A 22 6.90 -1.34 12.81
C ILE A 22 5.71 -1.40 11.83
N ALA A 23 4.49 -1.21 12.35
CA ALA A 23 3.27 -1.19 11.53
C ALA A 23 3.30 -0.06 10.49
N ALA A 24 3.78 1.13 10.85
CA ALA A 24 3.95 2.25 9.92
C ALA A 24 4.96 1.91 8.81
N GLY A 25 6.08 1.27 9.15
CA GLY A 25 7.07 0.82 8.16
C GLY A 25 6.48 -0.19 7.16
N ILE A 26 5.74 -1.18 7.66
CA ILE A 26 5.06 -2.17 6.81
C ILE A 26 4.00 -1.49 5.93
N ALA A 27 3.23 -0.55 6.47
CA ALA A 27 2.21 0.18 5.72
C ALA A 27 2.79 0.94 4.52
N ILE A 28 3.93 1.63 4.69
CA ILE A 28 4.59 2.35 3.60
C ILE A 28 5.01 1.40 2.46
N VAL A 29 5.60 0.25 2.81
CA VAL A 29 6.01 -0.77 1.83
C VAL A 29 4.80 -1.32 1.07
N ILE A 30 3.70 -1.60 1.77
CA ILE A 30 2.46 -2.07 1.16
C ILE A 30 1.90 -1.01 0.19
N ILE A 31 1.85 0.26 0.59
CA ILE A 31 1.33 1.33 -0.27
C ILE A 31 2.11 1.42 -1.58
N ALA A 32 3.44 1.36 -1.53
CA ALA A 32 4.28 1.37 -2.74
C ALA A 32 4.05 0.13 -3.61
N ALA A 33 3.97 -1.06 -3.01
CA ALA A 33 3.70 -2.30 -3.72
C ALA A 33 2.31 -2.33 -4.37
N VAL A 34 1.28 -1.82 -3.68
CA VAL A 34 -0.09 -1.74 -4.22
C VAL A 34 -0.18 -0.71 -5.34
N GLY A 35 0.53 0.41 -5.24
CA GLY A 35 0.59 1.41 -6.32
C GLY A 35 1.16 0.84 -7.62
N THR A 36 2.28 0.11 -7.53
CA THR A 36 2.90 -0.57 -8.69
C THR A 36 2.03 -1.70 -9.23
N LEU A 37 1.47 -2.54 -8.36
CA LEU A 37 0.53 -3.59 -8.76
C LEU A 37 -0.71 -3.03 -9.47
N GLY A 38 -1.29 -1.94 -8.94
CA GLY A 38 -2.43 -1.27 -9.55
C GLY A 38 -2.14 -0.76 -10.96
N GLY A 39 -0.96 -0.16 -11.17
CA GLY A 39 -0.50 0.26 -12.49
C GLY A 39 -0.39 -0.90 -13.48
N ASN A 40 0.19 -2.03 -13.05
CA ASN A 40 0.33 -3.22 -13.89
C ASN A 40 -1.04 -3.82 -14.25
N ILE A 41 -1.95 -3.90 -13.28
CA ILE A 41 -3.32 -4.39 -13.50
C ILE A 41 -4.05 -3.48 -14.51
N ALA A 42 -3.97 -2.16 -14.34
CA ALA A 42 -4.57 -1.22 -15.29
C ALA A 42 -4.00 -1.39 -16.71
N GLY A 43 -2.68 -1.57 -16.83
CA GLY A 43 -2.02 -1.87 -18.10
C GLY A 43 -2.54 -3.14 -18.76
N THR A 44 -2.64 -4.25 -18.01
CA THR A 44 -3.18 -5.51 -18.55
C THR A 44 -4.63 -5.39 -19.00
N PHE A 45 -5.49 -4.66 -18.28
CA PHE A 45 -6.87 -4.43 -18.72
C PHE A 45 -6.95 -3.53 -19.95
N ALA A 46 -6.07 -2.53 -20.07
CA ALA A 46 -5.99 -1.69 -21.26
C ALA A 46 -5.55 -2.50 -22.50
N GLU A 47 -4.60 -3.41 -22.35
CA GLU A 47 -4.18 -4.33 -23.40
C GLU A 47 -5.32 -5.24 -23.86
N VAL A 48 -6.04 -5.86 -22.91
CA VAL A 48 -7.20 -6.71 -23.23
C VAL A 48 -8.29 -5.91 -23.92
N ALA A 49 -8.61 -4.69 -23.44
CA ALA A 49 -9.59 -3.83 -24.07
C ALA A 49 -9.19 -3.47 -25.51
N CYS A 50 -7.91 -3.18 -25.75
CA CYS A 50 -7.38 -2.89 -27.06
C CYS A 50 -7.51 -4.08 -28.02
N ALA A 51 -7.10 -5.27 -27.57
CA ALA A 51 -7.19 -6.49 -28.36
C ALA A 51 -8.65 -6.83 -28.73
N VAL A 52 -9.60 -6.60 -27.82
CA VAL A 52 -11.03 -6.79 -28.09
C VAL A 52 -11.57 -5.78 -29.11
N SER A 53 -11.03 -4.57 -29.14
CA SER A 53 -11.36 -3.57 -30.18
C SER A 53 -10.69 -3.82 -31.53
N GLY A 54 -9.85 -4.86 -31.65
CA GLY A 54 -9.12 -5.20 -32.87
C GLY A 54 -7.87 -4.35 -33.10
N GLY A 55 -7.46 -3.57 -32.09
CA GLY A 55 -6.26 -2.75 -32.13
C GLY A 55 -5.01 -3.49 -31.63
N THR A 56 -3.88 -2.84 -31.82
CA THR A 56 -2.55 -3.21 -31.32
C THR A 56 -2.19 -2.33 -30.13
N PHE A 57 -1.77 -2.95 -29.02
CA PHE A 57 -1.42 -2.23 -27.80
C PHE A 57 0.09 -1.93 -27.77
N ASP A 58 0.44 -0.66 -27.52
CA ASP A 58 1.82 -0.25 -27.24
C ASP A 58 2.02 -0.09 -25.73
N ALA A 59 2.76 -1.03 -25.15
CA ALA A 59 3.04 -1.04 -23.70
C ALA A 59 3.96 0.09 -23.24
N ALA A 60 4.77 0.70 -24.12
CA ALA A 60 5.64 1.82 -23.78
C ALA A 60 4.87 3.16 -23.81
N ALA A 61 3.93 3.32 -24.75
CA ALA A 61 3.11 4.52 -24.89
C ALA A 61 1.80 4.47 -24.08
N GLY A 62 1.34 3.28 -23.68
CA GLY A 62 0.06 3.10 -23.00
C GLY A 62 -1.15 3.38 -23.90
N THR A 63 -0.98 3.24 -25.21
CA THR A 63 -1.99 3.58 -26.22
C THR A 63 -2.41 2.37 -27.04
N CYS A 64 -3.68 2.36 -27.45
CA CYS A 64 -4.24 1.40 -28.40
C CYS A 64 -4.31 2.04 -29.80
N SER A 65 -3.88 1.33 -30.84
CA SER A 65 -3.92 1.77 -32.25
C SER A 65 -4.46 0.70 -33.17
#